data_AF-A0A0U4FK92-F1
#
_entry.id   AF-A0A0U4FK92-F1
#
_cell.length_a   1.000
_cell.length_b   1.000
_cell.length_c   1.000
_cell.angle_alpha   90.00
_cell.angle_beta   90.00
_cell.angle_gamma   90.00
#
_symmetry.space_group_name_H-M   'P 1'
#
loop_
_entity.id
_entity.type
_entity.pdbx_description
1 polymer ?
#
loop_
_entity_poly.entity_id
_entity_poly.type
_entity_poly.pdbx_seq_one_letter_code
_entity_poly.pdbx_strand_id
1 'polypeptide(L)' 'MDDRTITSDDAIFFMDMVNSARSPNHVPGFYRVKPYYKILDDPESNEFQRFIKVYNASKHVLQEREQKILAIRYLVLKS' A
#
# COMPACT_ATOMS: atom_id res chain seq x y z
N MET A 1 -12.78 -0.67 -17.18
CA MET A 1 -12.05 -1.78 -16.51
C MET A 1 -12.82 -2.12 -15.25
N ASP A 2 -13.02 -3.39 -14.94
CA ASP A 2 -13.79 -3.81 -13.77
C ASP A 2 -13.07 -3.39 -12.48
N ASP A 3 -13.64 -2.40 -11.80
CA ASP A 3 -13.03 -1.71 -10.67
C ASP A 3 -12.89 -2.60 -9.42
N ARG A 4 -13.47 -3.81 -9.45
CA ARG A 4 -13.57 -4.72 -8.30
C ARG A 4 -12.54 -5.84 -8.29
N THR A 5 -11.86 -6.10 -9.40
CA THR A 5 -10.90 -7.19 -9.49
C THR A 5 -9.49 -6.66 -9.16
N ILE A 6 -8.88 -7.20 -8.10
CA ILE A 6 -7.47 -6.99 -7.77
C ILE A 6 -6.67 -7.98 -8.60
N THR A 7 -5.72 -7.48 -9.39
CA THR A 7 -4.86 -8.31 -10.22
C THR A 7 -3.63 -8.79 -9.44
N SER A 8 -2.94 -9.81 -9.96
CA SER A 8 -1.64 -10.23 -9.41
C SER A 8 -0.62 -9.09 -9.41
N ASP A 9 -0.64 -8.24 -10.45
CA ASP A 9 0.25 -7.08 -10.54
C ASP A 9 -0.04 -6.04 -9.46
N ASP A 10 -1.32 -5.85 -9.09
CA ASP A 10 -1.72 -4.98 -7.99
C ASP A 10 -1.22 -5.52 -6.64
N ALA A 11 -1.29 -6.84 -6.45
CA ALA A 11 -0.76 -7.48 -5.25
C ALA A 11 0.76 -7.34 -5.17
N ILE A 12 1.49 -7.55 -6.27
CA ILE A 12 2.95 -7.36 -6.34
C ILE A 12 3.30 -5.90 -6.04
N PHE A 13 2.63 -4.96 -6.71
CA PHE A 13 2.80 -3.52 -6.47
C PHE A 13 2.61 -3.16 -4.99
N PHE A 14 1.56 -3.67 -4.36
CA PHE A 14 1.31 -3.42 -2.94
C PHE A 14 2.42 -4.01 -2.05
N MET A 15 2.85 -5.24 -2.33
CA MET A 15 3.96 -5.88 -1.61
C MET A 15 5.26 -5.10 -1.73
N ASP A 16 5.56 -4.54 -2.91
CA ASP A 16 6.70 -3.65 -3.13
C ASP A 16 6.58 -2.37 -2.31
N MET A 17 5.40 -1.75 -2.32
CA MET A 17 5.12 -0.51 -1.62
C MET A 17 5.31 -0.63 -0.10
N VAL A 18 4.95 -1.77 0.48
CA VAL A 18 5.12 -2.04 1.92
C VAL A 18 6.47 -2.70 2.25
N ASN A 19 7.32 -2.88 1.24
CA ASN A 19 8.60 -3.57 1.32
C ASN A 19 8.48 -4.96 1.98
N SER A 20 7.47 -5.72 1.55
CA SER A 20 7.21 -7.07 2.04
C SER A 20 8.33 -8.03 1.60
N ALA A 21 8.81 -8.85 2.53
CA ALA A 21 9.74 -9.94 2.22
C ALA A 21 9.13 -11.01 1.30
N ARG A 22 7.80 -11.00 1.11
CA ARG A 22 7.08 -11.90 0.20
C ARG A 22 6.98 -11.34 -1.22
N SER A 23 7.43 -10.12 -1.48
CA SER A 23 7.46 -9.60 -2.85
C SER A 23 8.46 -10.38 -3.69
N PRO A 24 8.14 -10.72 -4.95
CA PRO A 24 9.12 -11.25 -5.89
C PRO A 24 10.27 -10.26 -6.17
N ASN A 25 10.07 -8.95 -5.97
CA ASN A 25 11.08 -7.92 -6.16
C ASN A 25 11.80 -7.53 -4.86
N HIS A 26 11.60 -8.29 -3.78
CA HIS A 26 12.19 -7.94 -2.50
C HIS A 26 13.71 -8.00 -2.53
N VAL A 27 14.34 -6.86 -2.27
CA VAL A 27 15.79 -6.77 -2.07
C VAL A 27 16.06 -6.47 -0.59
N PRO A 28 16.74 -7.38 0.14
CA PRO A 28 17.11 -7.16 1.53
C PRO A 28 17.92 -5.88 1.68
N GLY A 29 17.55 -5.04 2.64
CA GLY A 29 18.27 -3.80 2.93
C GLY A 29 17.92 -3.29 4.32
N PHE A 30 18.95 -2.94 5.08
CA PHE A 30 18.77 -2.35 6.42
C PHE A 30 18.20 -0.93 6.30
N TYR A 31 17.29 -0.56 7.20
CA TYR A 31 16.75 0.79 7.38
C TYR A 31 16.10 1.45 6.15
N ARG A 32 15.48 0.68 5.25
CA ARG A 32 14.75 1.26 4.12
C ARG A 32 13.42 1.89 4.57
N VAL A 33 13.26 3.18 4.26
CA VAL A 33 11.96 3.85 4.30
C VAL A 33 11.01 3.13 3.34
N LYS A 34 9.80 2.81 3.79
CA LYS A 34 8.82 2.08 2.98
C LYS A 34 8.41 2.94 1.77
N PRO A 35 8.42 2.40 0.54
CA PRO A 35 8.11 3.18 -0.65
C PRO A 35 6.76 3.91 -0.61
N TYR A 36 5.74 3.32 0.03
CA TYR A 36 4.41 3.94 0.11
C TYR A 36 4.42 5.33 0.77
N TYR A 37 5.42 5.67 1.61
CA TYR A 37 5.49 7.01 2.20
C TYR A 37 5.57 8.11 1.14
N LYS A 38 6.14 7.83 -0.04
CA LYS A 38 6.31 8.80 -1.13
C LYS A 38 5.00 9.17 -1.82
N ILE A 39 4.03 8.27 -1.80
CA ILE A 39 2.74 8.47 -2.47
C ILE A 39 1.67 9.04 -1.51
N LEU A 40 1.95 9.10 -0.20
CA LEU A 40 0.97 9.55 0.80
C LEU A 40 0.56 11.03 0.64
N ASP A 41 1.42 11.84 0.05
CA ASP A 41 1.19 13.29 -0.09
C ASP A 41 0.51 13.65 -1.43
N ASP A 42 0.22 12.67 -2.30
CA ASP A 42 -0.50 12.87 -3.56
C ASP A 42 -1.68 11.88 -3.70
N PRO A 43 -2.85 12.20 -3.10
CA PRO A 43 -4.03 11.34 -3.11
C PRO A 43 -4.65 11.12 -4.49
N GLU A 44 -4.42 12.04 -5.44
CA GLU A 44 -4.96 11.96 -6.80
C GLU A 44 -4.07 11.13 -7.73
N SER A 45 -2.86 10.78 -7.29
CA SER A 45 -1.97 9.93 -8.08
C SER A 45 -2.57 8.54 -8.31
N ASN A 46 -2.36 8.02 -9.52
CA ASN A 46 -2.75 6.66 -9.88
C ASN A 46 -2.13 5.62 -8.92
N GLU A 47 -0.90 5.85 -8.48
CA GLU A 47 -0.21 4.96 -7.53
C GLU A 47 -0.89 4.93 -6.16
N PHE A 48 -1.31 6.09 -5.65
CA PHE A 48 -2.06 6.18 -4.40
C PHE A 48 -3.41 5.48 -4.50
N GLN A 49 -4.19 5.78 -5.54
CA GLN A 49 -5.50 5.17 -5.75
C GLN A 49 -5.38 3.64 -5.86
N ARG A 50 -4.36 3.17 -6.59
CA ARG A 50 -4.02 1.75 -6.70
C ARG A 50 -3.64 1.15 -5.35
N PHE A 51 -2.78 1.82 -4.58
CA PHE A 51 -2.37 1.37 -3.25
C PHE A 51 -3.56 1.23 -2.30
N ILE A 52 -4.44 2.22 -2.27
CA ILE A 52 -5.66 2.23 -1.43
C ILE A 52 -6.64 1.13 -1.82
N LYS A 53 -6.82 0.89 -3.12
CA LYS A 53 -7.67 -0.20 -3.62
C LYS A 53 -7.23 -1.55 -3.02
N VAL A 54 -5.93 -1.86 -3.10
CA VAL A 54 -5.38 -3.12 -2.56
C VAL A 54 -5.37 -3.13 -1.03
N TYR A 55 -5.02 -2.00 -0.40
CA TYR A 55 -5.04 -1.85 1.06
C TYR A 55 -6.40 -2.20 1.66
N ASN A 56 -7.51 -1.72 1.07
CA ASN A 56 -8.84 -1.98 1.62
C ASN A 56 -9.22 -3.48 1.59
N ALA A 57 -8.72 -4.23 0.61
CA ALA A 57 -8.95 -5.68 0.52
C ALA A 57 -7.95 -6.49 1.36
N SER A 58 -6.74 -5.97 1.57
CA SER A 58 -5.61 -6.76 2.09
C SER A 58 -4.96 -6.17 3.34
N LYS A 59 -5.52 -5.16 4.00
CA LYS A 59 -4.92 -4.52 5.20
C LYS A 59 -4.49 -5.49 6.30
N HIS A 60 -5.10 -6.68 6.39
CA HIS A 60 -4.78 -7.71 7.36
C HIS A 60 -3.36 -8.30 7.23
N VAL A 61 -2.69 -8.14 6.08
CA VAL A 61 -1.27 -8.54 5.93
C VAL A 61 -0.29 -7.51 6.51
N LEU A 62 -0.74 -6.32 6.88
CA LEU A 62 0.09 -5.30 7.51
C LEU A 62 0.12 -5.45 9.03
N GLN A 63 1.20 -5.00 9.65
CA GLN A 63 1.29 -4.93 11.11
C GLN A 63 0.27 -3.91 11.66
N GLU A 64 -0.24 -4.12 12.88
CA GLU A 64 -1.22 -3.22 13.50
C GLU A 64 -0.78 -1.75 13.50
N ARG A 65 0.51 -1.48 13.73
CA ARG A 65 1.06 -0.13 13.71
C ARG A 65 0.92 0.52 12.33
N GLU A 66 1.15 -0.22 11.25
CA GLU A 66 0.99 0.28 9.89
C GLU A 66 -0.47 0.52 9.55
N GLN A 67 -1.34 -0.42 9.92
CA GLN A 67 -2.78 -0.25 9.77
C GLN A 67 -3.26 1.01 10.49
N LYS A 68 -2.76 1.30 11.71
CA LYS A 68 -3.09 2.53 12.45
C LYS A 68 -2.58 3.78 11.75
N ILE A 69 -1.33 3.81 11.29
CA ILE A 69 -0.75 4.97 10.58
C ILE A 69 -1.55 5.28 9.32
N LEU A 70 -1.81 4.25 8.52
CA LEU A 70 -2.57 4.37 7.27
C LEU A 70 -4.03 4.72 7.58
N ALA A 71 -4.67 4.08 8.56
CA ALA A 71 -6.03 4.43 8.98
C ALA A 71 -6.15 5.89 9.44
N ILE A 72 -5.22 6.42 10.23
CA ILE A 72 -5.25 7.84 10.65
C ILE A 72 -5.14 8.76 9.43
N ARG A 73 -4.21 8.48 8.50
CA ARG A 73 -4.01 9.31 7.31
C ARG A 73 -5.18 9.23 6.33
N TYR A 74 -5.87 8.08 6.26
CA TYR A 74 -6.93 7.82 5.29
C TYR A 74 -8.36 8.00 5.80
N LEU A 75 -8.66 7.79 7.09
CA LEU A 75 -9.97 8.11 7.67
C LEU A 75 -10.23 9.62 7.66
N VAL A 76 -9.17 10.42 7.79
CA VAL A 76 -9.25 11.89 7.73
C VAL A 76 -9.61 12.40 6.33
N LEU A 77 -9.26 11.67 5.25
CA LEU A 77 -9.60 12.06 3.88
C LEU A 77 -11.07 11.74 3.48
N LYS A 78 -11.82 11.04 4.34
CA LYS A 78 -13.24 10.69 4.12
C LYS A 78 -14.22 11.41 5.06
N SER A 79 -13.76 12.31 5.94
CA SER A 79 -14.60 13.14 6.82
C SER A 79 -14.61 14.58 6.34
#